data_AF-X0SU88-F1
#
_entry.id   AF-X0SU88-F1
#
_cell.length_a   1.000
_cell.length_b   1.000
_cell.length_c   1.000
_cell.angle_alpha   90.00
_cell.angle_beta   90.00
_cell.angle_gamma   90.00
#
_symmetry.space_group_name_H-M   'P 1'
#
loop_
_entity.id
_entity.type
_entity.pdbx_description
1 polymer ?
#
loop_
_entity_poly.entity_id
_entity_poly.type
_entity_poly.pdbx_seq_one_letter_code
_entity_poly.pdbx_strand_id
1 'polypeptide(L)'
;KYLSPEISAVSADDEGITMENFAALPMMSDMPSAAGAATAMALPALYKVRRQAYRAASMANLHGLAMACMAYEIEHMRQPPGLAVLIDQGYISASALRSPHNDSPPPTVEDGQLIGESDYVYVKPASDDLAESGLILLYERPGHYRGEGTVVAFADGHVEFLSMDEFERALADTEAANAEVLADE
;
A
#
# COMPACT_ATOMS: atom_id res chain seq x y z
N LYS A 1 -10.67 -44.59 21.72
CA LYS A 1 -9.30 -44.67 21.14
C LYS A 1 -8.82 -43.23 20.98
N TYR A 2 -7.98 -42.75 21.88
CA TYR A 2 -7.37 -41.43 21.75
C TYR A 2 -6.07 -41.58 20.97
N LEU A 3 -6.01 -40.99 19.77
CA LEU A 3 -4.75 -40.75 19.08
C LEU A 3 -4.00 -39.71 19.92
N SER A 4 -2.72 -39.97 20.20
CA SER A 4 -1.83 -39.13 20.99
C SER A 4 -1.87 -37.65 20.56
N PRO A 5 -1.69 -36.69 21.47
CA PRO A 5 -1.59 -35.28 21.09
C PRO A 5 -0.36 -35.09 20.20
N GLU A 6 -0.60 -34.63 18.99
CA GLU A 6 0.41 -34.07 18.10
C GLU A 6 0.33 -32.55 18.27
N ILE A 7 1.45 -31.94 18.66
CA ILE A 7 1.56 -30.48 18.71
C ILE A 7 2.49 -30.09 17.56
N SER A 8 1.93 -29.36 16.60
CA SER A 8 2.68 -28.72 15.54
C SER A 8 2.73 -27.22 15.82
N ALA A 9 3.93 -26.66 15.85
CA ALA A 9 4.17 -25.23 15.92
C ALA A 9 4.77 -24.76 14.60
N VAL A 10 4.21 -23.69 14.05
CA VAL A 10 4.73 -23.03 12.85
C VAL A 10 5.07 -21.60 13.23
N SER A 11 6.34 -21.22 13.07
CA SER A 11 6.80 -19.84 13.19
C SER A 11 7.33 -19.37 11.84
N ALA A 12 7.27 -18.06 11.62
CA ALA A 12 7.87 -17.41 10.46
C ALA A 12 8.58 -16.13 10.93
N ASP A 13 9.80 -15.95 10.47
CA ASP A 13 10.65 -14.79 10.72
C ASP A 13 11.33 -14.35 9.41
N ASP A 14 12.24 -13.39 9.51
CA ASP A 14 12.98 -12.86 8.36
C ASP A 14 13.99 -13.89 7.78
N GLU A 15 14.30 -14.97 8.51
CA GLU A 15 15.20 -16.05 8.09
C GLU A 15 14.48 -17.25 7.46
N GLY A 16 13.19 -17.44 7.74
CA GLY A 16 12.39 -18.46 7.06
C GLY A 16 11.11 -18.87 7.79
N ILE A 17 10.58 -20.04 7.40
CA ILE A 17 9.48 -20.70 8.11
C ILE A 17 10.09 -21.87 8.89
N THR A 18 9.89 -21.90 10.19
CA THR A 18 10.27 -23.03 11.05
C THR A 18 9.02 -23.82 11.42
N MET A 19 9.04 -25.13 11.19
CA MET A 19 8.00 -26.05 11.66
C MET A 19 8.60 -27.00 12.68
N GLU A 20 8.09 -26.96 13.90
CA GLU A 20 8.46 -27.87 14.98
C GLU A 20 7.29 -28.81 15.26
N ASN A 21 7.56 -30.12 15.29
CA ASN A 21 6.55 -31.13 15.59
C ASN A 21 6.96 -31.90 16.85
N PHE A 22 6.11 -31.88 17.87
CA PHE A 22 6.27 -32.66 19.09
C PHE A 22 5.22 -33.77 19.13
N ALA A 23 5.69 -35.02 19.11
CA ALA A 23 4.86 -36.21 19.28
C ALA A 23 5.37 -37.01 20.49
N ALA A 24 4.44 -37.52 21.31
CA ALA A 24 4.74 -38.18 22.58
C ALA A 24 5.31 -39.62 22.47
N LEU A 25 5.67 -40.08 21.28
CA LEU A 25 6.24 -41.41 21.06
C LEU A 25 7.65 -41.31 20.47
N PRO A 26 8.62 -42.08 20.97
CA PRO A 26 9.93 -42.23 20.34
C PRO A 26 9.73 -42.93 19.00
N MET A 27 9.64 -42.17 17.91
CA MET A 27 9.61 -42.73 16.56
C MET A 27 10.96 -43.40 16.32
N MET A 28 10.92 -44.70 16.02
CA MET A 28 12.07 -45.44 15.50
C MET A 28 12.70 -44.64 14.37
N SER A 29 13.94 -44.25 14.61
CA SER A 29 14.84 -43.55 13.72
C SER A 29 15.20 -44.43 12.52
N ASP A 30 14.36 -44.49 11.49
CA ASP A 30 14.73 -44.92 10.12
C ASP A 30 13.56 -44.74 9.13
N MET A 31 13.04 -43.51 9.01
CA MET A 31 12.35 -43.12 7.76
C MET A 31 13.17 -42.03 7.06
N PRO A 32 13.60 -42.25 5.81
CA PRO A 32 14.32 -41.25 5.05
C PRO A 32 13.41 -40.04 4.79
N SER A 33 13.66 -38.96 5.52
CA SER A 33 13.43 -37.55 5.15
C SER A 33 12.27 -37.28 4.18
N ALA A 34 11.03 -37.56 4.59
CA ALA A 34 9.82 -37.03 3.92
C ALA A 34 9.58 -35.54 4.25
N ALA A 35 10.46 -34.90 5.02
CA ALA A 35 10.37 -33.49 5.39
C ALA A 35 10.67 -32.52 4.23
N GLY A 36 11.32 -32.97 3.15
CA GLY A 36 11.67 -32.11 2.01
C GLY A 36 10.53 -31.83 1.03
N ALA A 37 9.47 -32.65 1.01
CA ALA A 37 8.39 -32.52 0.03
C ALA A 37 7.27 -31.56 0.46
N ALA A 38 7.08 -31.35 1.78
CA ALA A 38 6.02 -30.48 2.30
C ALA A 38 6.35 -28.99 2.17
N THR A 39 7.63 -28.61 2.27
CA THR A 39 8.10 -27.21 2.19
C THR A 39 7.91 -26.60 0.79
N ALA A 40 7.99 -27.40 -0.28
CA ALA A 40 7.85 -26.91 -1.65
C ALA A 40 6.41 -26.49 -2.01
N MET A 41 5.38 -27.03 -1.35
CA MET A 41 3.98 -26.70 -1.64
C MET A 41 3.50 -25.42 -0.94
N ALA A 42 4.17 -24.96 0.12
CA ALA A 42 3.75 -23.78 0.89
C ALA A 42 4.19 -22.44 0.27
N LEU A 43 5.26 -22.43 -0.55
CA LEU A 43 5.85 -21.21 -1.11
C LEU A 43 4.87 -20.37 -1.95
N PRO A 44 4.05 -20.94 -2.86
CA PRO A 44 3.13 -20.13 -3.68
C PRO A 44 2.02 -19.47 -2.87
N ALA A 45 1.56 -20.11 -1.78
CA ALA A 45 0.54 -19.55 -0.89
C ALA A 45 1.09 -18.33 -0.13
N LEU A 46 2.32 -18.42 0.39
CA LEU A 46 2.94 -17.31 1.12
C LEU A 46 3.13 -16.07 0.23
N TYR A 47 3.52 -16.27 -1.04
CA TYR A 47 3.67 -15.15 -1.98
C TYR A 47 2.34 -14.39 -2.21
N LYS A 48 1.23 -15.11 -2.37
CA LYS A 48 -0.09 -14.49 -2.51
C LYS A 48 -0.50 -13.71 -1.26
N VAL A 49 -0.24 -14.27 -0.08
CA VAL A 49 -0.53 -13.60 1.20
C VAL A 49 0.28 -12.32 1.36
N ARG A 50 1.59 -12.35 1.09
CA ARG A 50 2.45 -11.14 1.15
C ARG A 50 1.96 -10.05 0.19
N ARG A 51 1.60 -10.42 -1.04
CA ARG A 51 1.03 -9.46 -2.01
C ARG A 51 -0.26 -8.81 -1.52
N GLN A 52 -1.17 -9.59 -0.95
CA GLN A 52 -2.41 -9.06 -0.38
C GLN A 52 -2.13 -8.16 0.83
N ALA A 53 -1.19 -8.54 1.69
CA ALA A 53 -0.78 -7.74 2.84
C ALA A 53 -0.17 -6.41 2.42
N TYR A 54 0.74 -6.39 1.44
CA TYR A 54 1.31 -5.15 0.92
C TYR A 54 0.27 -4.25 0.27
N ARG A 55 -0.64 -4.81 -0.55
CA ARG A 55 -1.76 -4.04 -1.10
C ARG A 55 -2.62 -3.41 0.00
N ALA A 56 -2.97 -4.18 1.02
CA ALA A 56 -3.76 -3.67 2.14
C ALA A 56 -3.02 -2.56 2.91
N ALA A 57 -1.71 -2.70 3.12
CA ALA A 57 -0.88 -1.68 3.73
C ALA A 57 -0.78 -0.41 2.85
N SER A 58 -0.61 -0.54 1.54
CA SER A 58 -0.63 0.60 0.62
C SER A 58 -1.98 1.32 0.62
N MET A 59 -3.11 0.58 0.68
CA MET A 59 -4.44 1.16 0.82
C MET A 59 -4.60 1.95 2.11
N ALA A 60 -4.10 1.41 3.24
CA ALA A 60 -4.13 2.11 4.51
C ALA A 60 -3.27 3.40 4.48
N ASN A 61 -2.09 3.35 3.86
CA ASN A 61 -1.23 4.51 3.68
C ASN A 61 -1.92 5.59 2.83
N LEU A 62 -2.48 5.22 1.68
CA LEU A 62 -3.19 6.15 0.80
C LEU A 62 -4.42 6.76 1.46
N HIS A 63 -5.19 5.97 2.21
CA HIS A 63 -6.31 6.47 2.99
C HIS A 63 -5.84 7.50 4.03
N GLY A 64 -4.74 7.22 4.74
CA GLY A 64 -4.13 8.17 5.67
C GLY A 64 -3.70 9.48 5.01
N LEU A 65 -3.09 9.40 3.82
CA LEU A 65 -2.71 10.58 3.03
C LEU A 65 -3.95 11.38 2.56
N ALA A 66 -5.00 10.70 2.10
CA ALA A 66 -6.24 11.35 1.69
C ALA A 66 -6.91 12.09 2.86
N MET A 67 -6.97 11.46 4.05
CA MET A 67 -7.46 12.13 5.26
C MET A 67 -6.62 13.36 5.63
N ALA A 68 -5.30 13.29 5.46
CA ALA A 68 -4.42 14.43 5.71
C ALA A 68 -4.67 15.59 4.74
N CYS A 69 -4.91 15.31 3.45
CA CYS A 69 -5.32 16.31 2.48
C CYS A 69 -6.65 16.98 2.88
N MET A 70 -7.66 16.20 3.26
CA MET A 70 -8.95 16.74 3.71
C MET A 70 -8.84 17.54 5.01
N ALA A 71 -8.01 17.08 5.97
CA ALA A 71 -7.77 17.82 7.20
C ALA A 71 -7.12 19.18 6.91
N TYR A 72 -6.13 19.21 6.01
CA TYR A 72 -5.51 20.45 5.55
C TYR A 72 -6.53 21.36 4.87
N GLU A 73 -7.38 20.82 4.00
CA GLU A 73 -8.44 21.55 3.29
C GLU A 73 -9.44 22.18 4.25
N ILE A 74 -9.92 21.44 5.25
CA ILE A 74 -10.84 21.96 6.27
C ILE A 74 -10.21 23.15 7.03
N GLU A 75 -8.92 23.07 7.33
CA GLU A 75 -8.23 24.12 8.09
C GLU A 75 -7.87 25.34 7.24
N HIS A 76 -7.50 25.14 5.98
CA HIS A 76 -7.00 26.20 5.10
C HIS A 76 -7.99 26.67 4.03
N MET A 77 -9.17 26.04 3.96
CA MET A 77 -10.20 26.25 2.94
C MET A 77 -9.68 26.10 1.50
N ARG A 78 -8.64 25.26 1.30
CA ARG A 78 -7.98 25.00 0.02
C ARG A 78 -7.19 23.71 0.04
N GLN A 79 -6.98 23.11 -1.14
CA GLN A 79 -6.16 21.91 -1.27
C GLN A 79 -4.68 22.16 -0.93
N PRO A 80 -3.94 21.15 -0.43
CA PRO A 80 -2.51 21.30 -0.20
C PRO A 80 -1.77 21.54 -1.53
N PRO A 81 -0.84 22.51 -1.61
CA PRO A 81 -0.05 22.73 -2.84
C PRO A 81 0.84 21.53 -3.23
N GLY A 82 1.10 20.62 -2.29
CA GLY A 82 1.84 19.39 -2.50
C GLY A 82 2.08 18.66 -1.18
N LEU A 83 2.59 17.43 -1.23
CA LEU A 83 2.73 16.57 -0.05
C LEU A 83 3.74 17.07 0.98
N ALA A 84 4.71 17.90 0.58
CA ALA A 84 5.70 18.48 1.49
C ALA A 84 5.03 19.32 2.61
N VAL A 85 3.99 20.09 2.27
CA VAL A 85 3.28 20.93 3.24
C VAL A 85 2.62 20.10 4.36
N LEU A 86 2.16 18.89 4.02
CA LEU A 86 1.50 18.00 4.98
C LEU A 86 2.51 17.44 6.00
N ILE A 87 3.76 17.26 5.59
CA ILE A 87 4.86 16.87 6.49
C ILE A 87 5.27 18.06 7.35
N ASP A 88 5.49 19.22 6.74
CA ASP A 88 5.96 20.43 7.45
C ASP A 88 4.98 20.87 8.54
N GLN A 89 3.68 20.74 8.28
CA GLN A 89 2.62 21.08 9.23
C GLN A 89 2.23 19.92 10.16
N GLY A 90 2.87 18.76 10.03
CA GLY A 90 2.70 17.63 10.95
C GLY A 90 1.41 16.84 10.78
N TYR A 91 0.72 16.94 9.64
CA TYR A 91 -0.44 16.07 9.33
C TYR A 91 0.01 14.62 9.07
N ILE A 92 1.21 14.44 8.51
CA ILE A 92 1.79 13.13 8.22
C ILE A 92 3.29 13.11 8.55
N SER A 93 3.84 11.92 8.73
CA SER A 93 5.29 11.70 8.75
C SER A 93 5.82 11.47 7.34
N ALA A 94 7.10 11.80 7.12
CA ALA A 94 7.82 11.46 5.89
C ALA A 94 7.74 9.97 5.50
N SER A 95 7.69 9.07 6.49
CA SER A 95 7.54 7.63 6.29
C SER A 95 6.21 7.24 5.65
N ALA A 96 5.16 8.08 5.75
CA ALA A 96 3.88 7.82 5.10
C ALA A 96 3.96 7.94 3.56
N LEU A 97 5.03 8.55 3.03
CA LEU A 97 5.27 8.67 1.59
C LEU A 97 6.02 7.47 0.98
N ARG A 98 6.19 6.40 1.75
CA ARG A 98 6.84 5.15 1.33
C ARG A 98 5.84 4.02 1.21
N SER A 99 5.94 3.30 0.09
CA SER A 99 5.21 2.07 -0.12
C SER A 99 5.84 0.92 0.67
N PRO A 100 5.05 -0.04 1.19
CA PRO A 100 5.59 -1.30 1.73
C PRO A 100 6.35 -2.13 0.68
N HIS A 101 6.27 -1.77 -0.60
CA HIS A 101 7.05 -2.38 -1.68
C HIS A 101 8.45 -1.76 -1.86
N ASN A 102 8.78 -0.67 -1.17
CA ASN A 102 10.01 0.09 -1.36
C ASN A 102 10.80 0.22 -0.06
N ASP A 103 11.94 -0.47 0.01
CA ASP A 103 12.85 -0.44 1.16
C ASP A 103 13.79 0.78 1.18
N SER A 104 13.67 1.68 0.19
CA SER A 104 14.48 2.90 0.14
C SER A 104 14.12 3.84 1.30
N PRO A 105 15.07 4.67 1.79
CA PRO A 105 14.78 5.67 2.80
C PRO A 105 13.60 6.58 2.39
N PRO A 106 12.73 6.98 3.34
CA PRO A 106 11.66 7.92 3.05
C PRO A 106 12.21 9.25 2.53
N PRO A 107 11.44 9.98 1.71
CA PRO A 107 11.84 11.32 1.31
C PRO A 107 11.93 12.22 2.55
N THR A 108 12.66 13.31 2.44
CA THR A 108 12.79 14.33 3.50
C THR A 108 12.22 15.65 3.00
N VAL A 109 12.01 16.62 3.89
CA VAL A 109 11.62 17.97 3.47
C VAL A 109 12.75 18.93 3.82
N GLU A 110 13.22 19.67 2.82
CA GLU A 110 14.22 20.72 2.95
C GLU A 110 13.68 21.98 2.27
N ASP A 111 13.65 23.11 2.98
CA ASP A 111 13.12 24.40 2.48
C ASP A 111 11.71 24.31 1.85
N GLY A 112 10.84 23.48 2.43
CA GLY A 112 9.47 23.26 1.96
C GLY A 112 9.37 22.41 0.68
N GLN A 113 10.46 21.79 0.25
CA GLN A 113 10.51 20.91 -0.91
C GLN A 113 10.78 19.47 -0.49
N LEU A 114 10.12 18.54 -1.18
CA LEU A 114 10.33 17.12 -0.96
C LEU A 114 11.64 16.68 -1.63
N ILE A 115 12.62 16.24 -0.84
CA ILE A 115 13.90 15.72 -1.28
C ILE A 115 13.86 14.19 -1.27
N GLY A 116 14.07 13.60 -2.44
CA GLY A 116 13.92 12.16 -2.69
C GLY A 116 12.60 11.83 -3.36
N GLU A 117 12.45 10.58 -3.79
CA GLU A 117 11.25 10.15 -4.51
C GLU A 117 10.12 9.79 -3.54
N SER A 118 8.87 10.15 -3.84
CA SER A 118 7.69 9.58 -3.15
C SER A 118 7.15 8.39 -3.96
N ASP A 119 6.70 7.34 -3.27
CA ASP A 119 5.98 6.22 -3.94
C ASP A 119 4.53 6.57 -4.28
N TYR A 120 4.02 7.66 -3.71
CA TYR A 120 2.69 8.18 -3.96
C TYR A 120 2.76 9.48 -4.77
N VAL A 121 1.86 9.60 -5.73
CA VAL A 121 1.70 10.77 -6.58
C VAL A 121 0.44 11.49 -6.16
N TYR A 122 0.57 12.79 -5.90
CA TYR A 122 -0.55 13.68 -5.63
C TYR A 122 -0.99 14.34 -6.93
N VAL A 123 -2.27 14.17 -7.27
CA VAL A 123 -2.91 14.84 -8.39
C VAL A 123 -3.64 16.03 -7.82
N LYS A 124 -3.03 17.22 -7.94
CA LYS A 124 -3.62 18.44 -7.41
C LYS A 124 -4.91 18.75 -8.19
N PRO A 125 -6.07 18.85 -7.52
CA PRO A 125 -7.30 19.30 -8.15
C PRO A 125 -7.17 20.74 -8.68
N ALA A 126 -7.83 21.04 -9.80
CA ALA A 126 -7.87 22.40 -10.34
C ALA A 126 -8.75 23.33 -9.49
N SER A 127 -9.85 22.82 -8.93
CA SER A 127 -10.72 23.54 -8.00
C SER A 127 -10.45 23.14 -6.55
N ASP A 128 -10.69 24.07 -5.62
CA ASP A 128 -10.73 23.77 -4.18
C ASP A 128 -12.05 23.09 -3.77
N ASP A 129 -13.04 23.00 -4.68
CA ASP A 129 -14.30 22.28 -4.45
C ASP A 129 -14.17 20.83 -4.94
N LEU A 130 -13.96 19.90 -4.01
CA LEU A 130 -13.82 18.46 -4.25
C LEU A 130 -15.18 17.72 -4.34
N ALA A 131 -16.28 18.40 -4.64
CA ALA A 131 -17.62 17.81 -4.63
C ALA A 131 -17.78 16.58 -5.56
N GLU A 132 -16.89 16.38 -6.54
CA GLU A 132 -16.93 15.23 -7.44
C GLU A 132 -16.18 14.01 -6.86
N SER A 133 -16.95 13.07 -6.29
CA SER A 133 -16.44 11.84 -5.66
C SER A 133 -15.75 10.84 -6.61
N GLY A 134 -15.56 11.17 -7.89
CA GLY A 134 -14.94 10.31 -8.90
C GLY A 134 -13.51 10.67 -9.28
N LEU A 135 -12.99 11.81 -8.83
CA LEU A 135 -11.68 12.30 -9.25
C LEU A 135 -10.55 11.68 -8.42
N ILE A 136 -9.46 11.31 -9.09
CA ILE A 136 -8.26 10.81 -8.41
C ILE A 136 -7.59 11.95 -7.65
N LEU A 137 -7.36 11.76 -6.36
CA LEU A 137 -6.60 12.68 -5.51
C LEU A 137 -5.15 12.22 -5.37
N LEU A 138 -4.96 10.92 -5.10
CA LEU A 138 -3.65 10.31 -4.91
C LEU A 138 -3.60 8.93 -5.55
N TYR A 139 -2.43 8.50 -5.99
CA TYR A 139 -2.23 7.11 -6.38
C TYR A 139 -0.82 6.63 -6.07
N GLU A 140 -0.66 5.32 -5.88
CA GLU A 140 0.64 4.67 -5.74
C GLU A 140 1.26 4.46 -7.14
N ARG A 141 2.58 4.64 -7.28
CA ARG A 141 3.26 4.41 -8.57
C ARG A 141 2.97 2.98 -9.10
N PRO A 142 2.45 2.80 -10.32
CA PRO A 142 2.01 1.48 -10.82
C PRO A 142 3.10 0.39 -10.92
N GLY A 143 4.38 0.78 -10.92
CA GLY A 143 5.51 -0.14 -11.00
C GLY A 143 5.54 -1.21 -9.90
N HIS A 144 4.92 -0.96 -8.75
CA HIS A 144 4.91 -1.86 -7.59
C HIS A 144 4.10 -3.15 -7.79
N TYR A 145 3.12 -3.15 -8.72
CA TYR A 145 2.24 -4.30 -8.95
C TYR A 145 2.46 -5.00 -10.30
N ARG A 146 3.65 -4.86 -10.90
CA ARG A 146 4.03 -5.50 -12.18
C ARG A 146 3.04 -5.20 -13.31
N GLY A 147 2.41 -4.03 -13.30
CA GLY A 147 1.42 -3.62 -14.29
C GLY A 147 0.05 -4.30 -14.17
N GLU A 148 -0.26 -5.00 -13.06
CA GLU A 148 -1.61 -5.51 -12.83
C GLU A 148 -2.62 -4.40 -12.50
N GLY A 149 -2.14 -3.29 -11.93
CA GLY A 149 -2.97 -2.19 -11.47
C GLY A 149 -2.25 -1.30 -10.46
N THR A 150 -2.99 -0.45 -9.77
CA THR A 150 -2.45 0.35 -8.67
C THR A 150 -3.52 0.69 -7.63
N VAL A 151 -3.07 1.12 -6.45
CA VAL A 151 -3.95 1.65 -5.42
C VAL A 151 -4.15 3.14 -5.65
N VAL A 152 -5.40 3.58 -5.58
CA VAL A 152 -5.85 4.93 -5.88
C VAL A 152 -6.72 5.42 -4.73
N ALA A 153 -6.52 6.66 -4.30
CA ALA A 153 -7.43 7.38 -3.42
C ALA A 153 -8.16 8.48 -4.21
N PHE A 154 -9.47 8.53 -4.03
CA PHE A 154 -10.35 9.50 -4.67
C PHE A 154 -10.57 10.72 -3.78
N ALA A 155 -11.09 11.80 -4.36
CA ALA A 155 -11.37 13.07 -3.69
C ALA A 155 -12.31 12.95 -2.48
N ASP A 156 -13.21 11.95 -2.47
CA ASP A 156 -14.11 11.66 -1.35
C ASP A 156 -13.46 10.84 -0.21
N GLY A 157 -12.17 10.50 -0.36
CA GLY A 157 -11.42 9.69 0.59
C GLY A 157 -11.57 8.18 0.40
N HIS A 158 -12.37 7.71 -0.58
CA HIS A 158 -12.41 6.30 -0.98
C HIS A 158 -11.04 5.85 -1.48
N VAL A 159 -10.66 4.60 -1.18
CA VAL A 159 -9.44 3.98 -1.68
C VAL A 159 -9.75 2.64 -2.31
N GLU A 160 -9.26 2.42 -3.53
CA GLU A 160 -9.48 1.20 -4.29
C GLU A 160 -8.22 0.72 -5.00
N PHE A 161 -8.14 -0.57 -5.28
CA PHE A 161 -7.17 -1.10 -6.24
C PHE A 161 -7.83 -1.18 -7.62
N LEU A 162 -7.36 -0.38 -8.56
CA LEU A 162 -7.83 -0.39 -9.94
C LEU A 162 -6.91 -1.24 -10.82
N SER A 163 -7.47 -1.94 -11.80
CA SER A 163 -6.65 -2.48 -12.91
C SER A 163 -6.01 -1.34 -13.70
N MET A 164 -4.96 -1.62 -14.48
CA MET A 164 -4.29 -0.57 -15.26
C MET A 164 -5.23 0.15 -16.23
N ASP A 165 -6.10 -0.60 -16.92
CA ASP A 165 -7.10 -0.02 -17.83
C ASP A 165 -8.09 0.91 -17.11
N GLU A 166 -8.51 0.54 -15.90
CA GLU A 166 -9.41 1.37 -15.07
C GLU A 166 -8.70 2.61 -14.53
N PHE A 167 -7.46 2.45 -14.08
CA PHE A 167 -6.61 3.54 -13.61
C PHE A 167 -6.34 4.56 -14.71
N GLU A 168 -5.96 4.13 -15.91
CA GLU A 168 -5.67 5.03 -17.02
C GLU A 168 -6.91 5.83 -17.45
N ARG A 169 -8.10 5.21 -17.46
CA ARG A 169 -9.35 5.92 -17.72
C ARG A 169 -9.67 6.94 -16.63
N ALA A 170 -9.63 6.52 -15.37
CA ALA A 170 -9.93 7.40 -14.24
C ALA A 170 -8.94 8.59 -14.15
N LEU A 171 -7.66 8.36 -14.46
CA LEU A 171 -6.65 9.41 -14.53
C LEU A 171 -6.92 10.38 -15.68
N ALA A 172 -7.24 9.88 -16.88
CA ALA A 172 -7.56 10.71 -18.03
C ALA A 172 -8.82 11.56 -17.77
N ASP A 173 -9.86 10.99 -17.16
CA ASP A 173 -11.07 11.71 -16.76
C ASP A 173 -10.75 12.81 -15.74
N THR A 174 -9.87 12.51 -14.77
CA THR A 174 -9.40 13.48 -13.78
C THR A 174 -8.61 14.63 -14.42
N GLU A 175 -7.70 14.33 -15.35
CA GLU A 175 -6.93 15.33 -16.07
C GLU A 175 -7.83 16.20 -16.96
N ALA A 176 -8.83 15.61 -17.60
CA ALA A 176 -9.80 16.34 -18.42
C ALA A 176 -10.63 17.31 -17.57
N ALA A 177 -11.18 16.85 -16.43
CA ALA A 177 -11.94 17.69 -15.52
C ALA A 177 -11.09 18.88 -15.00
N ASN A 178 -9.84 18.61 -14.63
CA ASN A 178 -8.91 19.65 -14.21
C ASN A 178 -8.61 20.66 -15.33
N ALA A 179 -8.51 20.21 -16.58
CA ALA A 179 -8.26 21.08 -17.72
C ALA A 179 -9.46 21.97 -18.06
N GLU A 180 -10.70 21.49 -17.89
CA GLU A 180 -11.92 22.27 -18.10
C GLU A 180 -12.02 23.42 -17.10
N VAL A 181 -11.79 23.15 -15.81
CA VAL A 181 -11.80 24.18 -14.75
C VAL A 181 -10.77 25.27 -15.03
N LEU A 182 -9.56 24.91 -15.45
CA LEU A 182 -8.50 25.88 -15.77
C LEU A 182 -8.77 26.70 -17.05
N ALA A 183 -9.67 26.25 -17.93
CA ALA A 183 -10.04 26.99 -19.13
C ALA A 183 -11.10 28.07 -18.85
N ASP A 184 -11.85 27.93 -17.76
CA ASP A 184 -12.93 28.82 -17.36
C ASP A 184 -12.48 29.97 -16.42
N GLU A 185 -11.24 29.92 -15.89
CA GLU A 185 -10.60 30.96 -15.07
C GLU A 185 -9.89 32.06 -15.90
#